data_AF-A0A8S2WJR0-F1
#
_entry.id   AF-A0A8S2WJR0-F1
#
_cell.length_a   1.000
_cell.length_b   1.000
_cell.length_c   1.000
_cell.angle_alpha   90.00
_cell.angle_beta   90.00
_cell.angle_gamma   90.00
#
_symmetry.space_group_name_H-M   'P 1'
#
loop_
_entity.id
_entity.type
_entity.pdbx_description
1 polymer ?
#
loop_
_entity_poly.entity_id
_entity_poly.type
_entity_poly.pdbx_seq_one_letter_code
_entity_poly.pdbx_strand_id
1 'polypeptide(L)' 'MLGICDASKESCNYILEKSFGNSISLVLGGAKESLDARPSHEYILTLKNRKGFVKLGLANGASLVPVFSFGENDL' A
#
# COMPACT_ATOMS: atom_id res chain seq x y z
N MET A 1 -3.15 -21.65 -0.05
CA MET A 1 -3.55 -20.51 -0.90
C MET A 1 -2.70 -19.33 -0.47
N LEU A 2 -1.94 -18.71 -1.38
CA LEU A 2 -1.16 -17.50 -1.08
C LEU A 2 -2.17 -16.40 -0.72
N GLY A 3 -2.07 -15.79 0.47
CA GLY A 3 -2.96 -14.73 0.96
C GLY A 3 -2.76 -13.41 0.22
N ILE A 4 -2.77 -13.45 -1.12
CA ILE A 4 -2.47 -12.34 -2.03
C ILE A 4 -3.71 -12.12 -2.89
N CYS A 5 -4.09 -10.85 -3.03
CA CYS A 5 -5.13 -10.39 -3.96
C CYS A 5 -4.66 -9.12 -4.66
N ASP A 6 -5.43 -8.63 -5.62
CA ASP A 6 -5.19 -7.34 -6.24
C ASP A 6 -5.48 -6.18 -5.25
N ALA A 7 -4.97 -5.00 -5.60
CA ALA A 7 -5.06 -3.79 -4.78
C ALA A 7 -6.35 -2.96 -5.03
N SER A 8 -7.39 -3.53 -5.65
CA SER A 8 -8.65 -2.82 -5.85
C SER A 8 -9.34 -2.49 -4.53
N LYS A 9 -10.15 -1.44 -4.56
CA LYS A 9 -10.97 -1.03 -3.42
C LYS A 9 -11.91 -2.15 -2.99
N GLU A 10 -12.47 -2.87 -3.97
CA GLU A 10 -13.40 -3.97 -3.79
C GLU A 10 -12.75 -5.13 -3.05
N SER A 11 -11.56 -5.56 -3.47
CA SER A 11 -10.79 -6.60 -2.80
C SER A 11 -10.42 -6.21 -1.37
N CYS A 12 -10.00 -4.96 -1.16
CA CYS A 12 -9.66 -4.48 0.18
C CYS A 12 -10.87 -4.45 1.12
N ASN A 13 -12.00 -3.90 0.68
CA ASN A 13 -13.24 -3.86 1.45
C ASN A 13 -13.70 -5.28 1.80
N TYR A 14 -13.70 -6.18 0.81
CA TYR A 14 -14.10 -7.56 1.02
C TYR A 14 -13.28 -8.21 2.15
N ILE A 15 -11.96 -8.02 2.19
CA ILE A 15 -11.12 -8.62 3.23
C ILE A 15 -11.36 -7.97 4.59
N LEU A 16 -11.42 -6.64 4.65
CA LEU A 16 -11.57 -5.90 5.90
C LEU A 16 -12.95 -6.11 6.55
N GLU A 17 -14.00 -6.29 5.75
CA GLU A 17 -15.38 -6.51 6.23
C GLU A 17 -15.67 -7.98 6.58
N LYS A 18 -14.90 -8.94 6.04
CA LYS A 18 -15.19 -10.38 6.15
C LYS A 18 -15.15 -10.91 7.58
N SER A 19 -14.26 -10.40 8.43
CA SER A 19 -14.19 -10.78 9.84
C SER A 19 -13.41 -9.76 10.66
N PHE A 20 -13.77 -9.66 11.94
CA PHE A 20 -13.03 -8.84 12.89
C PHE A 20 -11.58 -9.36 13.03
N GLY A 21 -10.62 -8.42 13.07
CA GLY A 21 -9.20 -8.74 13.20
C GLY A 21 -8.46 -9.00 11.89
N ASN A 22 -9.12 -8.88 10.73
CA ASN A 22 -8.44 -8.95 9.44
C ASN A 22 -7.57 -7.70 9.21
N SER A 23 -6.41 -7.93 8.62
CA SER A 23 -5.48 -6.87 8.20
C SER A 23 -5.02 -7.13 6.78
N ILE A 24 -4.79 -6.06 6.02
CA ILE A 24 -4.17 -6.12 4.70
C ILE A 24 -2.87 -5.33 4.71
N SER A 25 -1.87 -5.83 3.96
CA SER A 25 -0.70 -5.04 3.60
C SER A 25 -0.88 -4.56 2.18
N LEU A 26 -0.84 -3.23 1.99
CA LEU A 26 -1.01 -2.60 0.69
C LEU A 26 0.32 -1.98 0.27
N VAL A 27 0.97 -2.56 -0.73
CA VAL A 27 2.19 -2.01 -1.30
C VAL A 27 1.81 -0.78 -2.13
N LEU A 28 2.18 0.40 -1.63
CA LEU A 28 1.95 1.66 -2.32
C LEU A 28 3.07 1.89 -3.33
N GLY A 29 2.71 2.02 -4.59
CA GLY A 29 3.66 2.26 -5.66
C GLY A 29 2.98 2.13 -7.02
N GLY A 30 3.74 2.35 -8.07
CA GLY A 30 3.29 2.21 -9.44
C GLY A 30 4.35 2.70 -10.40
N ALA A 31 3.98 2.82 -11.68
CA ALA A 31 4.93 3.16 -12.74
C ALA A 31 5.74 4.44 -12.46
N LYS A 32 5.18 5.43 -11.76
CA LYS A 32 5.87 6.68 -11.47
C LYS A 32 7.06 6.49 -10.53
N GLU A 33 6.84 5.81 -9.41
CA GLU A 33 7.90 5.44 -8.48
C GLU A 33 8.95 4.54 -9.15
N SER A 34 8.52 3.61 -10.01
CA SER A 34 9.45 2.75 -10.77
C SER A 34 10.31 3.52 -11.77
N LEU A 35 9.81 4.61 -12.37
CA LEU A 35 10.59 5.48 -13.25
C LEU A 35 11.62 6.31 -12.48
N ASP A 36 11.34 6.61 -11.21
CA ASP A 36 12.24 7.35 -10.34
C ASP A 36 13.30 6.45 -9.68
N ALA A 37 13.02 5.14 -9.59
CA ALA A 37 13.86 4.12 -8.95
C ALA A 37 15.24 4.03 -9.62
N ARG A 38 16.26 4.46 -8.88
CA ARG A 38 17.67 4.48 -9.28
C ARG A 38 18.53 4.20 -8.05
N PRO A 39 19.67 3.48 -8.20
CA PRO A 39 20.61 3.27 -7.12
C PRO A 39 21.06 4.62 -6.54
N SER A 40 20.55 4.94 -5.35
CA SER A 40 20.80 6.21 -4.67
C SER A 40 20.31 6.13 -3.22
N HIS A 41 20.77 7.06 -2.38
CA HIS A 41 20.26 7.22 -1.03
C HIS A 41 18.89 7.91 -0.98
N GLU A 42 18.31 8.28 -2.14
CA GLU A 42 17.05 9.00 -2.25
C GLU A 42 15.90 8.06 -2.63
N TYR A 43 14.77 8.23 -1.95
CA TYR A 43 13.54 7.48 -2.19
C TYR A 43 12.39 8.44 -2.51
N ILE A 44 11.96 8.44 -3.77
CA ILE A 44 10.89 9.33 -4.25
C ILE A 44 9.55 8.60 -4.16
N LEU A 45 8.66 9.07 -3.28
CA LEU A 45 7.32 8.52 -3.07
C LEU A 45 6.23 9.46 -3.58
N THR A 46 5.34 8.99 -4.47
CA THR A 46 4.22 9.80 -4.98
C THR A 46 2.97 9.68 -4.09
N LEU A 47 3.03 10.22 -2.87
CA LEU A 47 1.93 10.09 -1.89
C LEU A 47 1.12 11.36 -1.64
N LYS A 48 1.60 12.53 -2.07
CA LYS A 48 1.00 13.84 -1.74
C LYS A 48 -0.49 13.91 -2.10
N ASN A 49 -0.86 13.41 -3.29
CA ASN A 49 -2.23 13.43 -3.79
C ASN A 49 -2.89 12.04 -3.85
N ARG A 50 -2.17 10.95 -3.50
CA ARG A 50 -2.69 9.58 -3.49
C ARG A 50 -3.22 9.24 -2.10
N LYS A 51 -4.47 9.60 -1.81
CA LYS A 51 -5.11 9.40 -0.49
C LYS A 51 -6.19 8.31 -0.46
N GLY A 52 -6.30 7.52 -1.53
CA GLY A 52 -7.31 6.46 -1.65
C GLY A 52 -7.22 5.43 -0.52
N PHE A 53 -6.02 4.95 -0.21
CA PHE A 53 -5.79 3.99 0.87
C PHE A 53 -6.13 4.55 2.25
N VAL A 54 -5.93 5.85 2.48
CA VAL A 54 -6.31 6.52 3.74
C VAL A 54 -7.83 6.55 3.87
N LYS A 55 -8.52 6.96 2.80
CA LYS A 55 -10.00 6.98 2.76
C LYS A 55 -10.59 5.59 2.96
N LEU A 56 -9.97 4.57 2.37
CA LEU A 56 -10.34 3.17 2.52
C LEU A 56 -10.22 2.72 3.98
N GLY A 57 -9.08 2.98 4.63
CA GLY A 57 -8.87 2.63 6.04
C GLY A 57 -9.89 3.31 6.96
N LEU A 58 -10.12 4.61 6.77
CA LEU A 58 -11.13 5.36 7.52
C LEU A 58 -12.55 4.79 7.33
N ALA A 59 -12.93 4.44 6.10
CA ALA A 59 -14.25 3.89 5.80
C ALA A 59 -14.50 2.51 6.44
N ASN A 60 -13.44 1.71 6.62
CA ASN A 60 -13.50 0.38 7.22
C ASN A 60 -13.19 0.39 8.73
N GLY A 61 -12.93 1.55 9.34
CA GLY A 61 -12.48 1.63 10.74
C GLY A 61 -11.13 0.97 10.99
N ALA A 62 -10.32 0.79 9.95
CA ALA A 62 -9.01 0.14 10.03
C ALA A 62 -7.92 1.13 10.45
N SER A 63 -7.00 0.66 11.31
CA SER A 63 -5.82 1.44 11.68
C SER A 63 -4.84 1.54 10.51
N LEU A 64 -4.32 2.74 10.27
CA LEU A 64 -3.30 2.98 9.24
C LEU A 64 -1.91 2.88 9.87
N VAL A 65 -1.16 1.84 9.50
CA VAL A 65 0.23 1.64 9.96
C VAL A 65 1.17 1.91 8.79
N PRO A 66 1.91 3.04 8.78
CA PRO A 66 2.88 3.33 7.73
C PRO A 66 4.09 2.41 7.87
N VAL A 67 4.45 1.73 6.79
CA VAL A 67 5.63 0.88 6.70
C VAL A 67 6.49 1.37 5.54
N PHE A 68 7.80 1.44 5.76
CA PHE A 68 8.78 1.82 4.75
C PHE A 68 9.97 0.87 4.84
N SER A 69 10.41 0.35 3.68
CA SER A 69 11.55 -0.56 3.55
C SER A 69 12.68 0.10 2.78
N PHE A 70 13.92 -0.20 3.16
CA PHE A 70 15.14 0.29 2.50
C PHE A 70 15.82 -0.84 1.72
N GLY A 71 16.66 -0.49 0.74
CA GLY A 71 17.46 -1.44 -0.05
C GLY A 71 16.81 -1.90 -1.35
N GLU A 72 15.53 -1.59 -1.57
CA GLU A 72 14.77 -1.99 -2.78
C GLU A 72 15.34 -1.38 -4.07
N ASN A 73 15.97 -0.19 -3.98
CA ASN A 73 16.55 0.52 -5.12
C ASN A 73 18.05 0.20 -5.33
N ASP A 74 18.66 -0.59 -4.46
CA ASP A 74 20.11 -0.88 -4.50
C ASP A 74 20.46 -2.09 -5.40
N LEU A 75 19.48 -2.56 -6.19
CA LEU A 75 19.60 -3.66 -7.15
C LEU A 75 20.14 -3.18 -8.51
#